data_AF-A0A1V5QXC9-F1
#
_entry.id   AF-A0A1V5QXC9-F1
#
_cell.length_a   1.000
_cell.length_b   1.000
_cell.length_c   1.000
_cell.angle_alpha   90.00
_cell.angle_beta   90.00
_cell.angle_gamma   90.00
#
_symmetry.space_group_name_H-M   'P 1'
#
loop_
_entity.id
_entity.type
_entity.pdbx_description
1 polymer ?
#
loop_
_entity_poly.entity_id
_entity_poly.type
_entity_poly.pdbx_seq_one_letter_code
_entity_poly.pdbx_strand_id
1 'polypeptide(L)'
;MAEINFFSRLANLWAGFVSLWITDVEKRHPEIAYQNAIDSMIEKYTRLKSATAAIIRRRQDLELRMKSEEGELASVAADLEGAMATGQDDLAVVLIQKKNALDASIATLKGDLTQAQTDAEEAKDSLLQVKNEIEKLKAEKDRMLAQMQSAQARVKIQNQLEGLSVDAEVRALDNVREHIKNTVAEANLGKELRDSDLDVRLAKLRQSSGAITAKQQLEEMKKARAAQAAGASAGKSM
;
A
#
# COMPACT_ATOMS: atom_id res chain seq x y z
N MET A 1 -32.65 7.55 -37.88
CA MET A 1 -31.52 8.05 -37.06
C MET A 1 -31.82 7.83 -35.58
N ALA A 2 -31.64 6.60 -35.08
CA ALA A 2 -31.95 6.23 -33.69
C ALA A 2 -30.90 5.30 -33.04
N GLU A 3 -29.64 5.33 -33.48
CA GLU A 3 -28.63 4.34 -33.04
C GLU A 3 -27.63 4.84 -31.97
N ILE A 4 -27.72 6.07 -31.46
CA ILE A 4 -26.67 6.63 -30.58
C ILE A 4 -27.01 6.51 -29.07
N ASN A 5 -28.15 5.93 -28.71
CA ASN A 5 -28.68 6.01 -27.35
C ASN A 5 -28.50 4.75 -26.48
N PHE A 6 -28.25 3.57 -27.05
CA PHE A 6 -28.09 2.36 -26.23
C PHE A 6 -26.73 2.32 -25.53
N PHE A 7 -25.64 2.53 -26.29
CA PHE A 7 -24.28 2.53 -25.75
C PHE A 7 -24.02 3.64 -24.73
N SER A 8 -24.53 4.85 -24.96
CA SER A 8 -24.43 5.95 -24.00
C SER A 8 -25.20 5.65 -22.71
N ARG A 9 -26.37 5.01 -22.81
CA ARG A 9 -27.14 4.56 -21.64
C ARG A 9 -26.44 3.42 -20.90
N LEU A 10 -25.83 2.47 -21.61
CA LEU A 10 -25.09 1.37 -21.00
C LEU A 10 -23.83 1.87 -20.31
N ALA A 11 -23.04 2.73 -20.95
CA ALA A 11 -21.86 3.38 -20.38
C ALA A 11 -22.21 4.25 -19.16
N ASN A 12 -23.32 5.00 -19.21
CA ASN A 12 -23.79 5.81 -18.09
C ASN A 12 -24.33 4.96 -16.92
N LEU A 13 -25.03 3.85 -17.20
CA LEU A 13 -25.43 2.87 -16.18
C LEU A 13 -24.21 2.23 -15.53
N TRP A 14 -23.17 1.94 -16.31
CA TRP A 14 -21.94 1.33 -15.84
C TRP A 14 -21.11 2.31 -14.98
N ALA A 15 -20.94 3.55 -15.44
CA ALA A 15 -20.26 4.61 -14.69
C ALA A 15 -21.00 4.96 -13.39
N GLY A 16 -22.33 5.02 -13.42
CA GLY A 16 -23.16 5.23 -12.23
C GLY A 16 -23.09 4.06 -11.23
N PHE A 17 -22.98 2.83 -11.71
CA PHE A 17 -22.86 1.66 -10.84
C PHE A 17 -21.48 1.59 -10.15
N VAL A 18 -20.40 1.94 -10.86
CA VAL A 18 -19.05 2.02 -10.29
C VAL A 18 -18.94 3.13 -9.24
N SER A 19 -19.56 4.29 -9.48
CA SER A 19 -19.54 5.39 -8.50
C SER A 19 -20.32 5.06 -7.22
N LEU A 20 -21.43 4.34 -7.33
CA LEU A 20 -22.23 3.91 -6.17
C LEU A 20 -21.50 2.90 -5.26
N TRP A 21 -20.64 2.05 -5.82
CA TRP A 21 -19.91 1.03 -5.04
C TRP A 21 -18.56 1.50 -4.50
N ILE A 22 -18.00 2.57 -5.05
CA ILE A 22 -16.81 3.25 -4.50
C ILE A 22 -17.09 3.92 -3.14
N THR A 23 -18.37 4.04 -2.74
CA THR A 23 -18.72 4.92 -1.62
C THR A 23 -18.64 4.27 -0.24
N ASP A 24 -18.52 2.95 -0.05
CA ASP A 24 -18.45 2.43 1.34
C ASP A 24 -17.88 1.00 1.55
N VAL A 25 -16.74 0.68 0.92
CA VAL A 25 -15.93 -0.50 1.32
C VAL A 25 -14.60 -0.03 1.89
N GLU A 26 -14.42 -0.33 3.17
CA GLU A 26 -13.43 0.22 4.08
C GLU A 26 -12.01 0.33 3.52
N LYS A 27 -11.39 1.47 3.86
CA LYS A 27 -9.99 1.85 3.68
C LYS A 27 -8.95 0.87 4.29
N ARG A 28 -9.36 -0.33 4.71
CA ARG A 28 -8.52 -1.36 5.36
C ARG A 28 -8.10 -2.51 4.43
N HIS A 29 -8.87 -2.83 3.38
CA HIS A 29 -8.56 -3.95 2.48
C HIS A 29 -8.86 -3.64 1.00
N PRO A 30 -8.03 -2.82 0.33
CA PRO A 30 -8.23 -2.48 -1.08
C PRO A 30 -8.19 -3.70 -2.00
N GLU A 31 -7.45 -4.75 -1.64
CA GLU A 31 -7.43 -6.02 -2.37
C GLU A 31 -8.82 -6.66 -2.50
N ILE A 32 -9.59 -6.65 -1.42
CA ILE A 32 -10.92 -7.26 -1.35
C ILE A 32 -11.90 -6.44 -2.20
N ALA A 33 -11.81 -5.10 -2.17
CA ALA A 33 -12.63 -4.23 -2.99
C ALA A 33 -12.41 -4.49 -4.50
N TYR A 34 -11.15 -4.55 -4.94
CA TYR A 34 -10.82 -4.87 -6.33
C TYR A 34 -11.26 -6.30 -6.70
N GLN A 35 -11.05 -7.27 -5.81
CA GLN A 35 -11.43 -8.66 -6.07
C GLN A 35 -12.95 -8.79 -6.25
N ASN A 36 -13.75 -8.20 -5.36
CA ASN A 36 -15.20 -8.20 -5.46
C ASN A 36 -15.70 -7.53 -6.75
N ALA A 37 -15.08 -6.41 -7.15
CA ALA A 37 -15.42 -5.73 -8.40
C ALA A 37 -15.10 -6.58 -9.64
N ILE A 38 -13.94 -7.25 -9.65
CA ILE A 38 -13.53 -8.18 -10.72
C ILE A 38 -14.48 -9.37 -10.80
N ASP A 39 -14.81 -9.99 -9.68
CA ASP A 39 -15.70 -11.15 -9.64
C ASP A 39 -17.12 -10.80 -10.10
N SER A 40 -17.64 -9.65 -9.65
CA SER A 40 -18.89 -9.07 -10.13
C SER A 40 -18.89 -8.85 -11.65
N MET A 41 -17.79 -8.35 -12.20
CA MET A 41 -17.64 -8.20 -13.66
C MET A 41 -17.57 -9.54 -14.39
N ILE A 42 -16.85 -10.53 -13.85
CA ILE A 42 -16.75 -11.87 -14.46
C ILE A 42 -18.12 -12.54 -14.50
N GLU A 43 -18.93 -12.40 -13.46
CA GLU A 43 -20.29 -12.90 -13.44
C GLU A 43 -21.14 -12.25 -14.54
N LYS A 44 -21.09 -10.91 -14.64
CA LYS A 44 -21.79 -10.16 -15.70
C LYS A 44 -21.32 -10.56 -17.10
N TYR A 45 -20.02 -10.73 -17.30
CA TYR A 45 -19.43 -11.21 -18.55
C TYR A 45 -19.98 -12.59 -18.92
N THR A 46 -20.13 -13.49 -17.95
CA THR A 46 -20.69 -14.83 -18.18
C THR A 46 -22.15 -14.76 -18.64
N ARG A 47 -22.96 -13.90 -18.02
CA ARG A 47 -24.35 -13.66 -18.44
C ARG A 47 -24.42 -13.05 -19.85
N LEU A 48 -23.58 -12.04 -20.11
CA LEU A 48 -23.48 -11.39 -21.43
C LEU A 48 -23.07 -12.40 -22.51
N LYS A 49 -22.06 -13.24 -22.24
CA LYS A 49 -21.62 -14.31 -23.14
C LYS A 49 -22.76 -15.25 -23.53
N SER A 50 -23.61 -15.64 -22.57
CA SER A 50 -24.78 -16.47 -22.84
C SER A 50 -25.82 -15.75 -23.72
N ALA A 51 -26.07 -14.46 -23.47
CA ALA A 51 -26.98 -13.66 -24.29
C ALA A 51 -26.45 -13.48 -25.72
N THR A 52 -25.17 -13.15 -25.88
CA THR A 52 -24.50 -13.06 -27.18
C THR A 52 -24.60 -14.38 -27.95
N ALA A 53 -24.40 -15.52 -27.28
CA ALA A 53 -24.56 -16.83 -27.91
C ALA A 53 -26.00 -17.10 -28.41
N ALA A 54 -27.02 -16.65 -27.66
CA ALA A 54 -28.40 -16.77 -28.08
C ALA A 54 -28.70 -15.91 -29.33
N ILE A 55 -28.15 -14.70 -29.39
CA ILE A 55 -28.28 -13.81 -30.57
C ILE A 55 -27.59 -14.42 -31.79
N ILE A 56 -26.37 -14.94 -31.63
CA ILE A 56 -25.65 -15.61 -32.72
C ILE A 56 -26.44 -16.83 -33.22
N ARG A 57 -27.03 -17.62 -32.31
CA ARG A 57 -27.87 -18.77 -32.70
C ARG A 57 -29.09 -18.32 -33.48
N ARG A 58 -29.80 -17.27 -33.04
CA ARG A 58 -30.94 -16.71 -33.78
C ARG A 58 -30.55 -16.30 -35.19
N ARG A 59 -29.39 -15.67 -35.36
CA ARG A 59 -28.86 -15.31 -36.69
C ARG A 59 -28.63 -16.56 -37.55
N GLN A 60 -27.99 -17.59 -37.00
CA GLN A 60 -27.76 -18.86 -37.71
C GLN A 60 -29.06 -19.56 -38.10
N ASP A 61 -30.05 -19.58 -37.20
CA ASP A 61 -31.35 -20.17 -37.47
C ASP A 61 -32.07 -19.44 -38.62
N LEU A 62 -31.96 -18.10 -38.68
CA LEU A 62 -32.50 -17.29 -39.78
C LEU A 62 -31.75 -17.56 -41.11
N GLU A 63 -30.42 -17.66 -41.08
CA GLU A 63 -29.61 -18.01 -42.26
C GLU A 63 -30.02 -19.38 -42.83
N LEU A 64 -30.21 -20.38 -41.96
CA LEU A 64 -30.64 -21.72 -42.35
C LEU A 64 -32.06 -21.73 -42.95
N ARG A 65 -33.00 -21.01 -42.33
CA ARG A 65 -34.37 -20.88 -42.84
C ARG A 65 -34.40 -20.20 -44.20
N MET A 66 -33.69 -19.08 -44.34
CA MET A 66 -33.63 -18.36 -45.61
C MET A 66 -33.05 -19.24 -46.72
N LYS A 67 -31.97 -19.96 -46.46
CA LYS A 67 -31.40 -20.91 -47.41
C LYS A 67 -32.36 -22.04 -47.78
N SER A 68 -33.16 -22.52 -46.82
CA SER A 68 -34.17 -23.54 -47.07
C SER A 68 -35.27 -23.03 -48.01
N GLU A 69 -35.79 -21.83 -47.76
CA GLU A 69 -36.85 -21.23 -48.59
C GLU A 69 -36.33 -20.84 -49.99
N GLU A 70 -35.10 -20.36 -50.11
CA GLU A 70 -34.46 -20.11 -51.40
C GLU A 70 -34.33 -21.40 -52.23
N GLY A 71 -33.98 -22.51 -51.58
CA GLY A 71 -33.93 -23.83 -52.23
C GLY A 71 -35.30 -24.34 -52.66
N GLU A 72 -36.33 -24.14 -51.84
CA GLU A 72 -37.71 -24.47 -52.19
C GLU A 72 -38.22 -23.60 -53.33
N LEU A 73 -37.94 -22.29 -53.31
CA LEU A 73 -38.29 -21.36 -54.36
C LEU A 73 -37.67 -21.78 -55.71
N ALA A 74 -36.39 -22.17 -55.71
CA ALA A 74 -35.71 -22.65 -56.91
C ALA A 74 -36.38 -23.93 -57.46
N SER A 75 -36.79 -24.84 -56.58
CA SER A 75 -37.49 -26.08 -56.96
C SER A 75 -38.87 -25.77 -57.56
N VAL A 76 -39.65 -24.90 -56.90
CA VAL A 76 -40.97 -24.45 -57.37
C VAL A 76 -40.87 -23.72 -58.71
N ALA A 77 -39.82 -22.93 -58.92
CA ALA A 77 -39.58 -22.26 -60.20
C ALA A 77 -39.32 -23.25 -61.33
N ALA A 78 -38.51 -24.29 -61.09
CA ALA A 78 -38.26 -25.35 -62.07
C ALA A 78 -39.54 -26.16 -62.38
N ASP A 79 -40.32 -26.51 -61.36
CA ASP A 79 -41.60 -27.20 -61.54
C ASP A 79 -42.58 -26.35 -62.35
N LEU A 80 -42.62 -25.04 -62.12
CA LEU A 80 -43.47 -24.10 -62.86
C LEU A 80 -43.10 -24.05 -64.34
N GLU A 81 -41.80 -24.01 -64.67
CA GLU A 81 -41.33 -24.09 -66.05
C GLU A 81 -41.78 -25.39 -66.73
N GLY A 82 -41.70 -26.52 -66.03
CA GLY A 82 -42.19 -27.82 -66.51
C GLY A 82 -43.70 -27.86 -66.74
N ALA A 83 -44.49 -27.29 -65.81
CA ALA A 83 -45.94 -27.21 -65.94
C ALA A 83 -46.35 -26.34 -67.15
N MET A 84 -45.69 -25.19 -67.35
CA MET A 84 -45.92 -24.33 -68.51
C MET A 84 -45.53 -25.02 -69.83
N ALA A 85 -44.39 -25.72 -69.87
CA ALA A 85 -43.93 -26.44 -71.06
C ALA A 85 -44.87 -27.59 -71.46
N THR A 86 -45.62 -28.15 -70.51
CA THR A 86 -46.56 -29.25 -70.73
C THR A 86 -48.02 -28.81 -70.80
N GLY A 87 -48.29 -27.50 -70.75
CA GLY A 87 -49.66 -26.94 -70.85
C GLY A 87 -50.56 -27.26 -69.65
N GLN A 88 -49.97 -27.51 -68.48
CA GLN A 88 -50.71 -27.79 -67.24
C GLN A 88 -51.06 -26.49 -66.52
N ASP A 89 -52.00 -25.72 -67.08
CA ASP A 89 -52.32 -24.36 -66.63
C ASP A 89 -52.80 -24.32 -65.17
N ASP A 90 -53.64 -25.26 -64.75
CA ASP A 90 -54.14 -25.34 -63.36
C ASP A 90 -52.99 -25.54 -62.35
N LEU A 91 -52.00 -26.39 -62.71
CA LEU A 91 -50.81 -26.62 -61.88
C LEU A 91 -49.90 -25.38 -61.86
N ALA A 92 -49.73 -24.72 -63.00
CA ALA A 92 -48.93 -23.50 -63.11
C ALA A 92 -49.50 -22.39 -62.21
N VAL A 93 -50.82 -22.21 -62.14
CA VAL A 93 -51.45 -21.22 -61.25
C VAL A 93 -51.12 -21.49 -59.77
N VAL A 94 -51.19 -22.75 -59.32
CA VAL A 94 -50.86 -23.12 -57.94
C VAL A 94 -49.38 -22.89 -57.63
N LEU A 95 -48.49 -23.26 -58.56
CA LEU A 95 -47.05 -23.05 -58.40
C LEU A 95 -46.67 -21.57 -58.37
N ILE A 96 -47.34 -20.72 -59.16
CA ILE A 96 -47.17 -19.25 -59.10
C ILE A 96 -47.60 -18.71 -57.72
N GLN A 97 -48.72 -19.16 -57.18
CA GLN A 97 -49.17 -18.74 -55.85
C GLN A 97 -48.15 -19.14 -54.77
N LYS A 98 -47.62 -20.37 -54.84
CA LYS A 98 -46.58 -20.85 -53.93
C LYS A 98 -45.28 -20.05 -54.07
N LYS A 99 -44.85 -19.78 -55.31
CA LYS A 99 -43.68 -18.94 -55.61
C LYS A 99 -43.83 -17.55 -54.99
N ASN A 100 -44.97 -16.89 -55.18
CA ASN A 100 -45.22 -15.56 -54.60
C ASN A 100 -45.22 -15.56 -53.07
N ALA A 101 -45.73 -16.63 -52.44
CA ALA A 101 -45.69 -16.77 -50.98
C ALA A 101 -44.25 -16.94 -50.47
N LEU A 102 -43.43 -17.77 -51.14
CA LEU A 102 -42.02 -17.94 -50.83
C LEU A 102 -41.22 -16.64 -51.06
N ASP A 103 -41.45 -15.93 -52.17
CA ASP A 103 -40.82 -14.64 -52.45
C ASP A 103 -41.11 -13.62 -51.33
N ALA A 104 -42.34 -13.56 -50.84
CA ALA A 104 -42.73 -12.68 -49.74
C ALA A 104 -42.10 -13.10 -48.38
N SER A 105 -42.02 -14.40 -48.12
CA SER A 105 -41.39 -14.94 -46.90
C SER A 105 -39.88 -14.66 -46.89
N ILE A 106 -39.19 -14.92 -48.01
CA ILE A 106 -37.76 -14.62 -48.18
C ILE A 106 -37.49 -13.13 -48.01
N ALA A 107 -38.34 -12.25 -48.55
CA ALA A 107 -38.20 -10.81 -48.36
C ALA A 107 -38.28 -10.41 -46.87
N THR A 108 -39.16 -11.05 -46.10
CA THR A 108 -39.29 -10.84 -44.66
C THR A 108 -38.06 -11.38 -43.91
N LEU A 109 -37.66 -12.63 -44.20
CA LEU A 109 -36.47 -13.27 -43.61
C LEU A 109 -35.19 -12.48 -43.87
N LYS A 110 -35.06 -11.85 -45.04
CA LYS A 110 -33.92 -10.99 -45.36
C LYS A 110 -33.82 -9.77 -44.45
N GLY A 111 -34.96 -9.15 -44.14
CA GLY A 111 -35.05 -8.04 -43.19
C GLY A 111 -34.64 -8.48 -41.79
N ASP A 112 -35.23 -9.58 -41.31
CA ASP A 112 -34.92 -10.16 -40.00
C ASP A 112 -33.46 -10.58 -39.88
N LEU A 113 -32.89 -11.17 -40.93
CA LEU A 113 -31.50 -11.61 -40.95
C LEU A 113 -30.54 -10.42 -40.90
N THR A 114 -30.86 -9.33 -41.61
CA THR A 114 -30.05 -8.10 -41.56
C THR A 114 -30.03 -7.54 -40.14
N GLN A 115 -31.19 -7.48 -39.47
CA GLN A 115 -31.25 -7.05 -38.07
C GLN A 115 -30.47 -8.00 -37.14
N ALA A 116 -30.65 -9.32 -37.29
CA ALA A 116 -29.95 -10.30 -36.48
C ALA A 116 -28.43 -10.31 -36.69
N GLN A 117 -27.96 -9.93 -37.89
CA GLN A 117 -26.54 -9.70 -38.16
C GLN A 117 -26.01 -8.51 -37.37
N THR A 118 -26.69 -7.36 -37.43
CA THR A 118 -26.33 -6.17 -36.64
C THR A 118 -26.32 -6.49 -35.15
N ASP A 119 -27.40 -7.08 -34.63
CA ASP A 119 -27.51 -7.44 -33.20
C ASP A 119 -26.36 -8.37 -32.77
N ALA A 120 -25.96 -9.32 -33.62
CA ALA A 120 -24.88 -10.27 -33.32
C ALA A 120 -23.51 -9.60 -33.28
N GLU A 121 -23.22 -8.64 -34.16
CA GLU A 121 -21.96 -7.90 -34.14
C GLU A 121 -21.90 -6.94 -32.94
N GLU A 122 -22.97 -6.18 -32.66
CA GLU A 122 -23.03 -5.32 -31.47
C GLU A 122 -22.86 -6.11 -30.16
N ALA A 123 -23.47 -7.29 -30.07
CA ALA A 123 -23.35 -8.16 -28.91
C ALA A 123 -21.93 -8.74 -28.74
N LYS A 124 -21.20 -8.97 -29.83
CA LYS A 124 -19.78 -9.39 -29.78
C LYS A 124 -18.89 -8.25 -29.36
N ASP A 125 -19.09 -7.06 -29.92
CA ASP A 125 -18.31 -5.87 -29.59
C ASP A 125 -18.46 -5.51 -28.11
N SER A 126 -19.71 -5.54 -27.61
CA SER A 126 -20.01 -5.34 -26.19
C SER A 126 -19.30 -6.38 -25.31
N LEU A 127 -19.29 -7.65 -25.73
CA LEU A 127 -18.62 -8.72 -24.99
C LEU A 127 -17.09 -8.54 -24.94
N LEU A 128 -16.49 -8.09 -26.05
CA LEU A 128 -15.06 -7.78 -26.12
C LEU A 128 -14.71 -6.57 -25.25
N GLN A 129 -15.54 -5.54 -25.25
CA GLN A 129 -15.34 -4.36 -24.40
C GLN A 129 -15.32 -4.75 -22.92
N VAL A 130 -16.32 -5.51 -22.46
CA VAL A 130 -16.38 -5.97 -21.06
C VAL A 130 -15.17 -6.83 -20.71
N LYS A 131 -14.72 -7.70 -21.62
CA LYS A 131 -13.48 -8.47 -21.42
C LYS A 131 -12.27 -7.56 -21.21
N ASN A 132 -12.12 -6.54 -22.05
CA ASN A 132 -11.02 -5.59 -21.96
C ASN A 132 -11.09 -4.76 -20.66
N GLU A 133 -12.28 -4.38 -20.21
CA GLU A 133 -12.48 -3.69 -18.92
C GLU A 133 -12.09 -4.58 -17.73
N ILE A 134 -12.42 -5.88 -17.77
CA ILE A 134 -11.98 -6.86 -16.77
C ILE A 134 -10.45 -6.95 -16.72
N GLU A 135 -9.79 -7.02 -17.87
CA GLU A 135 -8.33 -7.09 -17.94
C GLU A 135 -7.67 -5.80 -17.41
N LYS A 136 -8.23 -4.63 -17.75
CA LYS A 136 -7.79 -3.34 -17.20
C LYS A 136 -7.93 -3.30 -15.67
N LEU A 137 -9.06 -3.75 -15.13
CA LEU A 137 -9.29 -3.72 -13.68
C LEU A 137 -8.34 -4.68 -12.94
N LYS A 138 -8.03 -5.84 -13.53
CA LYS A 138 -7.01 -6.76 -13.00
C LYS A 138 -5.63 -6.11 -12.96
N ALA A 139 -5.21 -5.48 -14.06
CA ALA A 139 -3.92 -4.79 -14.12
C ALA A 139 -3.85 -3.60 -13.14
N GLU A 140 -4.96 -2.88 -12.97
CA GLU A 140 -5.07 -1.79 -12.01
C GLU A 140 -4.94 -2.30 -10.57
N LYS A 141 -5.65 -3.39 -10.22
CA LYS A 141 -5.52 -4.07 -8.92
C LYS A 141 -4.05 -4.37 -8.62
N ASP A 142 -3.36 -5.05 -9.53
CA ASP A 142 -1.97 -5.45 -9.33
C ASP A 142 -1.05 -4.24 -9.11
N ARG A 143 -1.23 -3.18 -9.92
CA ARG A 143 -0.48 -1.93 -9.79
C ARG A 143 -0.75 -1.26 -8.43
N MET A 144 -2.00 -1.16 -8.01
CA MET A 144 -2.38 -0.50 -6.75
C MET A 144 -1.88 -1.29 -5.54
N LEU A 145 -1.93 -2.62 -5.57
CA LEU A 145 -1.40 -3.45 -4.49
C LEU A 145 0.13 -3.32 -4.36
N ALA A 146 0.86 -3.31 -5.48
CA ALA A 146 2.30 -3.06 -5.48
C ALA A 146 2.66 -1.67 -4.91
N GLN A 147 1.89 -0.64 -5.27
CA GLN A 147 2.05 0.72 -4.73
C GLN A 147 1.75 0.76 -3.23
N MET A 148 0.70 0.09 -2.78
CA MET A 148 0.35 -0.01 -1.35
C MET A 148 1.46 -0.69 -0.56
N GLN A 149 1.98 -1.82 -1.03
CA GLN A 149 3.10 -2.52 -0.38
C GLN A 149 4.35 -1.64 -0.29
N SER A 150 4.66 -0.90 -1.37
CA SER A 150 5.78 0.05 -1.40
C SER A 150 5.59 1.18 -0.39
N ALA A 151 4.37 1.72 -0.28
CA ALA A 151 4.04 2.76 0.70
C ALA A 151 4.13 2.23 2.14
N GLN A 152 3.62 1.03 2.40
CA GLN A 152 3.72 0.37 3.71
C GLN A 152 5.18 0.13 4.12
N ALA A 153 6.05 -0.26 3.18
CA ALA A 153 7.48 -0.41 3.43
C ALA A 153 8.14 0.93 3.82
N ARG A 154 7.80 2.03 3.14
CA ARG A 154 8.32 3.37 3.49
C ARG A 154 7.86 3.82 4.86
N VAL A 155 6.58 3.66 5.19
CA VAL A 155 6.03 3.98 6.52
C VAL A 155 6.73 3.16 7.60
N LYS A 156 6.97 1.86 7.36
CA LYS A 156 7.68 1.00 8.31
C LYS A 156 9.12 1.47 8.54
N ILE A 157 9.84 1.84 7.47
CA ILE A 157 11.20 2.40 7.57
C ILE A 157 11.17 3.71 8.37
N GLN A 158 10.24 4.61 8.08
CA GLN A 158 10.11 5.88 8.80
C GLN A 158 9.84 5.65 10.30
N ASN A 159 8.90 4.78 10.65
CA ASN A 159 8.61 4.45 12.05
C ASN A 159 9.80 3.82 12.77
N GLN A 160 10.59 3.00 12.06
CA GLN A 160 11.83 2.44 12.61
C GLN A 160 12.90 3.51 12.81
N LEU A 161 13.04 4.47 11.89
CA LEU A 161 13.97 5.60 12.04
C LEU A 161 13.55 6.55 13.18
N GLU A 162 12.27 6.82 13.35
CA GLU A 162 11.74 7.58 14.49
C GLU A 162 11.98 6.85 15.82
N GLY A 163 11.82 5.51 15.83
CA GLY A 163 12.16 4.65 16.96
C GLY A 163 13.67 4.54 17.25
N LEU A 164 14.52 4.79 16.25
CA LEU A 164 15.98 4.87 16.35
C LEU A 164 16.47 6.31 16.57
N SER A 165 15.58 7.28 16.80
CA SER A 165 15.99 8.67 16.95
C SER A 165 16.94 8.82 18.14
N VAL A 166 18.09 9.42 17.81
CA VAL A 166 19.25 9.70 18.67
C VAL A 166 18.89 10.45 19.96
N ASP A 167 17.72 11.08 20.05
CA ASP A 167 17.26 11.82 21.23
C ASP A 167 17.02 10.95 22.47
N ALA A 168 16.57 9.70 22.31
CA ALA A 168 16.38 8.79 23.45
C ALA A 168 17.73 8.28 23.99
N GLU A 169 18.66 7.95 23.08
CA GLU A 169 20.00 7.46 23.44
C GLU A 169 20.93 8.59 23.94
N VAL A 170 20.82 9.80 23.40
CA VAL A 170 21.57 10.98 23.89
C VAL A 170 21.08 11.45 25.25
N ARG A 171 19.76 11.45 25.51
CA ARG A 171 19.23 11.76 26.86
C ARG A 171 19.66 10.74 27.91
N ALA A 172 19.78 9.46 27.55
CA ALA A 172 20.32 8.45 28.46
C ALA A 172 21.79 8.71 28.81
N LEU A 173 22.60 9.19 27.86
CA LEU A 173 24.01 9.52 28.09
C LEU A 173 24.22 10.79 28.94
N ASP A 174 23.32 11.77 28.88
CA ASP A 174 23.42 12.96 29.73
C ASP A 174 23.20 12.64 31.22
N ASN A 175 22.27 11.73 31.54
CA ASN A 175 22.09 11.24 32.93
C ASN A 175 23.33 10.51 33.46
N VAL A 176 23.99 9.72 32.60
CA VAL A 176 25.26 9.06 32.95
C VAL A 176 26.37 10.08 33.17
N ARG A 177 26.45 11.12 32.32
CA ARG A 177 27.44 12.20 32.45
C ARG A 177 27.26 12.99 33.74
N GLU A 178 26.03 13.27 34.15
CA GLU A 178 25.72 13.95 35.42
C GLU A 178 26.07 13.07 36.63
N HIS A 179 25.73 11.78 36.59
CA HIS A 179 26.09 10.85 37.65
C HIS A 179 27.60 10.67 37.83
N ILE A 180 28.37 10.61 36.72
CA ILE A 180 29.84 10.56 36.77
C ILE A 180 30.40 11.84 37.39
N LYS A 181 29.88 13.03 37.01
CA LYS A 181 30.32 14.30 37.60
C LYS A 181 30.07 14.35 39.11
N ASN A 182 28.88 13.94 39.56
CA ASN A 182 28.55 13.90 40.99
C ASN A 182 29.43 12.91 41.75
N THR A 183 29.64 11.71 41.21
CA THR A 183 30.51 10.68 41.82
C THR A 183 31.97 11.15 41.93
N VAL A 184 32.49 11.83 40.90
CA VAL A 184 33.84 12.42 40.93
C VAL A 184 33.91 13.56 41.95
N ALA A 185 32.89 14.40 42.03
CA ALA A 185 32.81 15.46 43.03
C ALA A 185 32.77 14.91 44.47
N GLU A 186 31.99 13.86 44.72
CA GLU A 186 31.95 13.15 46.01
C GLU A 186 33.29 12.51 46.36
N ALA A 187 33.97 11.89 45.39
CA ALA A 187 35.29 11.31 45.61
C ALA A 187 36.36 12.37 45.93
N ASN A 188 36.33 13.52 45.25
CA ASN A 188 37.22 14.64 45.52
C ASN A 188 36.92 15.30 46.87
N LEU A 189 35.65 15.49 47.22
CA LEU A 189 35.23 15.98 48.54
C LEU A 189 35.69 15.03 49.64
N GLY A 190 35.54 13.71 49.45
CA GLY A 190 36.02 12.70 50.38
C GLY A 190 37.54 12.74 50.58
N LYS A 191 38.30 13.09 49.54
CA LYS A 191 39.76 13.29 49.62
C LYS A 191 40.10 14.57 50.39
N GLU A 192 39.45 15.69 50.09
CA GLU A 192 39.65 16.96 50.82
C GLU A 192 39.25 16.88 52.30
N LEU A 193 38.16 16.18 52.61
CA LEU A 193 37.74 15.91 53.99
C LEU A 193 38.75 15.02 54.73
N ARG A 194 39.30 14.00 54.07
CA ARG A 194 40.37 13.17 54.67
C ARG A 194 41.64 13.96 54.91
N ASP A 195 42.05 14.78 53.95
CA ASP A 195 43.25 15.61 54.05
C ASP A 195 43.08 16.64 55.18
N SER A 196 41.92 17.29 55.28
CA SER A 196 41.60 18.21 56.39
C SER A 196 41.51 17.51 57.76
N ASP A 197 40.92 16.32 57.86
CA ASP A 197 40.93 15.54 59.11
C ASP A 197 42.33 15.07 59.50
N LEU A 198 43.17 14.69 58.52
CA LEU A 198 44.56 14.31 58.77
C LEU A 198 45.36 15.52 59.25
N ASP A 199 45.16 16.69 58.64
CA ASP A 199 45.79 17.95 59.02
C ASP A 199 45.34 18.41 60.40
N VAL A 200 44.05 18.28 60.73
CA VAL A 200 43.52 18.55 62.08
C VAL A 200 44.12 17.59 63.10
N ARG A 201 44.23 16.29 62.77
CA ARG A 201 44.89 15.30 63.65
C ARG A 201 46.39 15.55 63.79
N LEU A 202 47.07 15.97 62.73
CA LEU A 202 48.49 16.30 62.74
C LEU A 202 48.78 17.58 63.53
N ALA A 203 47.91 18.59 63.39
CA ALA A 203 47.95 19.80 64.20
C ALA A 203 47.73 19.48 65.68
N LYS A 204 46.75 18.62 66.00
CA LYS A 204 46.49 18.16 67.36
C LYS A 204 47.63 17.31 67.93
N LEU A 205 48.29 16.50 67.10
CA LEU A 205 49.49 15.75 67.47
C LEU A 205 50.68 16.66 67.74
N ARG A 206 50.89 17.69 66.91
CA ARG A 206 51.92 18.72 67.14
C ARG A 206 51.64 19.51 68.41
N GLN A 207 50.38 19.77 68.71
CA GLN A 207 49.95 20.42 69.95
C GLN A 207 50.13 19.50 71.17
N SER A 208 49.94 18.19 71.02
CA SER A 208 50.19 17.20 72.09
C SER A 208 51.68 16.85 72.28
N SER A 209 52.51 17.08 71.26
CA SER A 209 53.94 16.73 71.26
C SER A 209 54.87 17.96 71.38
N GLY A 210 54.32 19.14 71.69
CA GLY A 210 55.04 20.41 71.74
C GLY A 210 55.28 20.99 73.14
N ALA A 211 55.30 20.17 74.19
CA ALA A 211 55.36 20.66 75.59
C ALA A 211 56.34 19.93 76.51
N ILE A 212 57.46 19.41 76.01
CA ILE A 212 58.68 19.04 76.77
C ILE A 212 59.80 19.20 75.71
N THR A 213 60.70 20.19 75.68
CA THR A 213 61.84 20.38 76.58
C THR A 213 62.54 21.75 76.33
N ALA A 214 61.82 22.82 75.94
CA ALA A 214 62.45 24.10 75.57
C ALA A 214 62.87 25.00 76.75
N LYS A 215 62.45 24.69 77.99
CA LYS A 215 62.83 25.46 79.20
C LYS A 215 64.02 24.86 79.96
N GLN A 216 64.28 23.56 79.84
CA GLN A 216 65.41 22.90 80.53
C GLN A 216 66.76 23.17 79.83
N GLN A 217 66.80 23.23 78.49
CA GLN A 217 68.03 23.48 77.73
C GLN A 217 68.57 24.92 77.83
N LEU A 218 67.71 25.90 78.19
CA LEU A 218 68.10 27.32 78.25
C LEU A 218 68.67 27.72 79.63
N GLU A 219 68.27 27.03 80.71
CA GLU A 219 68.82 27.22 82.05
C GLU A 219 70.22 26.60 82.21
N GLU A 220 70.47 25.43 81.59
CA GLU A 220 71.79 24.78 81.62
C GLU A 220 72.85 25.62 80.89
N MET A 221 72.52 26.23 79.75
CA MET A 221 73.45 27.11 79.02
C MET A 221 73.73 28.44 79.76
N LYS A 222 72.77 28.95 80.54
CA LYS A 222 72.97 30.16 81.35
C LYS A 222 73.86 29.92 82.57
N LYS A 223 73.72 28.78 83.25
CA LYS A 223 74.58 28.40 84.38
C LYS A 223 76.02 28.11 83.96
N ALA A 224 76.23 27.48 82.80
CA ALA A 224 77.57 27.20 82.28
C ALA A 224 78.37 28.48 81.92
N ARG A 225 77.70 29.55 81.46
CA ARG A 225 78.37 30.83 81.14
C ARG A 225 78.70 31.69 82.37
N ALA A 226 77.90 31.63 83.44
CA ALA A 226 78.14 32.43 84.63
C ALA A 226 79.35 31.93 85.45
N ALA A 227 79.62 30.62 85.45
CA ALA A 227 80.79 30.05 86.12
C ALA A 227 82.13 30.40 85.42
N GLN A 228 82.11 30.75 84.13
CA GLN A 228 83.31 31.20 83.40
C GLN A 228 83.66 32.69 83.61
N ALA A 229 82.83 33.47 84.32
CA ALA A 229 83.02 34.92 84.45
C ALA A 229 83.38 35.43 85.87
N ALA A 230 83.24 34.62 86.92
CA ALA A 230 83.42 35.07 88.32
C ALA A 230 84.78 34.72 88.97
N GLY A 231 85.65 33.93 88.32
CA GLY A 231 86.98 33.58 88.85
C GLY A 231 88.12 34.53 88.45
N ALA A 232 87.90 35.45 87.50
CA ALA A 232 88.98 36.22 86.85
C ALA A 232 89.10 37.69 87.32
N SER A 233 88.36 38.13 88.35
CA SER A 233 88.32 39.55 88.76
C SER A 233 88.59 39.87 90.24
N ALA A 234 88.95 38.90 91.09
CA ALA A 234 89.16 39.13 92.54
C ALA A 234 90.62 38.97 93.02
N GLY A 235 91.61 39.30 92.19
CA GLY A 235 93.02 39.24 92.56
C GLY A 235 93.90 40.17 91.73
N LYS A 236 93.55 41.45 91.67
CA LYS A 236 94.37 42.52 91.08
C LYS A 236 94.49 43.65 92.11
N SER A 237 95.73 44.10 92.32
CA SER A 237 96.18 45.30 93.04
C SER A 237 96.35 45.25 94.57
N MET A 238 97.60 45.58 94.95
CA MET A 238 98.13 46.00 96.26
C MET A 238 98.33 44.96 97.35
#